data_AF-A0A426ZU60-F1
#
_entry.id   AF-A0A426ZU60-F1
#
_cell.length_a   1.000
_cell.length_b   1.000
_cell.length_c   1.000
_cell.angle_alpha   90.00
_cell.angle_beta   90.00
_cell.angle_gamma   90.00
#
_symmetry.space_group_name_H-M   'P 1'
#
loop_
_entity.id
_entity.type
_entity.pdbx_description
1 polymer ?
#
loop_
_entity_poly.entity_id
_entity_poly.type
_entity_poly.pdbx_seq_one_letter_code
_entity_poly.pdbx_strand_id
1 'polypeptide(L)'
;MGSEAAAVVPSSLVQDSFAELEKQRELLTCCTLLWKELSHHFSTLERGIEIKSEALRSKRESLDASTRRTLDSLRRRELSIDGAVDLVLAKLDERRTAAVQALAASSAEADELDLAGKLRSFCTKMDFSGFFDLVVAKRKEVELLRSGLPAALGDCIDPAKFVIDAISEVFPVDKRPVKSPNDLGWACVLILESLVPVLADPELGSARPLVTRSIRERAREMATEWKEGLEQHGGIESVKPPDAHTFLQHVVTFGIIEKDDKNLYRRLVVSFAWRRQMPKLAISVGLEDSME
;
A
#
# COMPACT_ATOMS: atom_id res chain seq x y z
N MET A 1 20.67 -101.86 -52.34
CA MET A 1 19.42 -101.10 -52.58
C MET A 1 19.05 -100.40 -51.29
N GLY A 2 18.87 -99.08 -51.33
CA GLY A 2 18.58 -98.27 -50.15
C GLY A 2 19.19 -96.88 -50.28
N SER A 3 18.75 -96.14 -51.31
CA SER A 3 19.07 -94.72 -51.47
C SER A 3 18.31 -93.94 -50.42
N GLU A 4 19.01 -93.28 -49.50
CA GLU A 4 18.43 -92.24 -48.63
C GLU A 4 17.95 -91.09 -49.52
N ALA A 5 16.64 -91.03 -49.75
CA ALA A 5 16.00 -89.90 -50.41
C ALA A 5 15.96 -88.75 -49.40
N ALA A 6 16.89 -87.79 -49.56
CA ALA A 6 16.79 -86.50 -48.90
C ALA A 6 15.43 -85.87 -49.25
N ALA A 7 14.58 -85.69 -48.23
CA ALA A 7 13.29 -85.03 -48.39
C ALA A 7 13.53 -83.58 -48.86
N VAL A 8 13.25 -83.31 -50.14
CA VAL A 8 13.30 -81.96 -50.70
C VAL A 8 12.09 -81.20 -50.17
N VAL A 9 12.32 -80.35 -49.17
CA VAL A 9 11.30 -79.44 -48.65
C VAL A 9 10.86 -78.50 -49.80
N PRO A 10 9.56 -78.33 -50.08
CA PRO A 10 9.11 -77.41 -51.13
C PRO A 10 9.48 -75.98 -50.77
N SER A 11 10.21 -75.31 -51.66
CA SER A 11 10.69 -73.92 -51.50
C SER A 11 9.57 -72.93 -51.12
N SER A 12 8.35 -73.14 -51.63
CA SER A 12 7.17 -72.31 -51.34
C SER A 12 6.71 -72.37 -49.89
N LEU A 13 6.80 -73.53 -49.25
CA LEU A 13 6.37 -73.73 -47.85
C LEU A 13 7.36 -73.07 -46.88
N VAL A 14 8.64 -73.04 -47.26
CA VAL A 14 9.68 -72.27 -46.56
C VAL A 14 9.45 -70.77 -46.75
N GLN A 15 9.13 -70.30 -47.95
CA GLN A 15 8.82 -68.88 -48.20
C GLN A 15 7.58 -68.40 -47.41
N ASP A 16 6.51 -69.19 -47.37
CA ASP A 16 5.28 -68.84 -46.63
C ASP A 16 5.52 -68.78 -45.11
N SER A 17 6.30 -69.71 -44.57
CA SER A 17 6.68 -69.68 -43.14
C SER A 17 7.60 -68.51 -42.79
N PHE A 18 8.50 -68.11 -43.69
CA PHE A 18 9.31 -66.90 -43.54
C PHE A 18 8.43 -65.64 -43.59
N ALA A 19 7.45 -65.57 -44.49
CA ALA A 19 6.52 -64.44 -44.57
C ALA A 19 5.67 -64.29 -43.30
N GLU A 20 5.21 -65.40 -42.72
CA GLU A 20 4.47 -65.38 -41.45
C GLU A 20 5.37 -64.97 -40.27
N LEU A 21 6.62 -65.44 -40.21
CA LEU A 21 7.61 -64.98 -39.23
C LEU A 21 7.88 -63.47 -39.37
N GLU A 22 7.93 -62.98 -40.60
CA GLU A 22 8.17 -61.58 -40.91
C GLU A 22 6.99 -60.69 -40.46
N LYS A 23 5.76 -61.16 -40.67
CA LYS A 23 4.54 -60.54 -40.14
C LYS A 23 4.49 -60.54 -38.62
N GLN A 24 4.88 -61.65 -37.97
CA GLN A 24 4.97 -61.71 -36.50
C GLN A 24 6.05 -60.77 -35.96
N ARG A 25 7.19 -60.65 -36.65
CA ARG A 25 8.25 -59.67 -36.33
C ARG A 25 7.71 -58.25 -36.38
N GLU A 26 6.99 -57.89 -37.43
CA GLU A 26 6.38 -56.57 -37.58
C GLU A 26 5.38 -56.28 -36.45
N LEU A 27 4.52 -57.24 -36.11
CA LEU A 27 3.54 -57.10 -35.03
C LEU A 27 4.20 -56.90 -33.67
N LEU A 28 5.25 -57.67 -33.34
CA LEU A 28 6.07 -57.48 -32.15
C LEU A 28 6.73 -56.09 -32.13
N THR A 29 7.21 -55.63 -33.29
CA THR A 29 7.83 -54.30 -33.41
C THR A 29 6.80 -53.19 -33.16
N CYS A 30 5.58 -53.30 -33.70
CA CYS A 30 4.49 -52.38 -33.42
C CYS A 30 4.08 -52.39 -31.94
N CYS A 31 3.91 -53.56 -31.33
CA CYS A 31 3.56 -53.68 -29.91
C CYS A 31 4.64 -53.06 -29.00
N THR A 32 5.92 -53.26 -29.31
CA THR A 32 7.01 -52.66 -28.53
C THR A 32 7.09 -51.14 -28.70
N LEU A 33 6.80 -50.61 -29.89
CA LEU A 33 6.69 -49.17 -30.13
C LEU A 33 5.54 -48.57 -29.32
N LEU A 34 4.34 -49.15 -29.42
CA LEU A 34 3.16 -48.69 -28.66
C LEU A 34 3.39 -48.73 -27.15
N TRP A 35 4.04 -49.78 -26.65
CA TRP A 35 4.38 -49.88 -25.23
C TRP A 35 5.37 -48.77 -24.80
N LYS A 36 6.37 -48.46 -25.64
CA LYS A 36 7.30 -47.35 -25.39
C LYS A 36 6.59 -46.00 -25.38
N GLU A 37 5.71 -45.74 -26.35
CA GLU A 37 4.91 -44.50 -26.40
C GLU A 37 4.01 -44.36 -25.18
N LEU A 38 3.31 -45.44 -24.80
CA LEU A 38 2.44 -45.46 -23.63
C LEU A 38 3.24 -45.21 -22.34
N SER A 39 4.37 -45.89 -22.17
CA SER A 39 5.28 -45.71 -21.03
C SER A 39 5.83 -44.29 -20.96
N HIS A 40 6.19 -43.71 -22.11
CA HIS A 40 6.63 -42.32 -22.18
C HIS A 40 5.53 -41.33 -21.80
N HIS A 41 4.29 -41.57 -22.27
CA HIS A 41 3.14 -40.75 -21.94
C HIS A 41 2.82 -40.80 -20.44
N PHE A 42 2.80 -41.99 -19.83
CA PHE A 42 2.62 -42.14 -18.38
C PHE A 42 3.72 -41.44 -17.59
N SER A 43 4.99 -41.62 -17.98
CA SER A 43 6.12 -40.95 -17.32
C SER A 43 6.01 -39.43 -17.41
N THR A 44 5.53 -38.91 -18.54
CA THR A 44 5.31 -37.47 -18.73
C THR A 44 4.16 -36.96 -17.86
N LEU A 45 3.07 -37.73 -17.77
CA LEU A 45 1.91 -37.40 -16.95
C LEU A 45 2.26 -37.44 -15.46
N GLU A 46 3.00 -38.46 -15.01
CA GLU A 46 3.48 -38.60 -13.64
C GLU A 46 4.35 -37.41 -13.23
N ARG A 47 5.34 -37.05 -14.06
CA ARG A 47 6.17 -35.86 -13.84
C ARG A 47 5.33 -34.57 -13.83
N GLY A 48 4.33 -34.48 -14.71
CA GLY A 48 3.41 -33.35 -14.75
C GLY A 48 2.56 -33.22 -13.49
N ILE A 49 2.10 -34.34 -12.93
CA ILE A 49 1.38 -34.38 -11.65
C ILE A 49 2.31 -33.97 -10.51
N GLU A 50 3.54 -34.49 -10.48
CA GLU A 50 4.52 -34.17 -9.46
C GLU A 50 4.81 -32.65 -9.41
N ILE A 51 5.13 -32.05 -10.56
CA ILE A 51 5.38 -30.60 -10.68
C ILE A 51 4.16 -29.80 -10.22
N LYS A 52 2.95 -30.17 -10.66
CA LYS A 52 1.72 -29.48 -10.23
C LYS A 52 1.47 -29.64 -8.73
N SER A 53 1.74 -30.82 -8.17
CA SER A 53 1.58 -31.09 -6.74
C SER A 53 2.54 -30.26 -5.89
N GLU A 54 3.78 -30.09 -6.34
CA GLU A 54 4.79 -29.27 -5.68
C GLU A 54 4.45 -27.78 -5.79
N ALA A 55 4.01 -27.32 -6.96
CA ALA A 55 3.52 -25.95 -7.15
C ALA A 55 2.30 -25.62 -6.27
N LEU A 56 1.39 -26.57 -6.07
CA LEU A 56 0.26 -26.40 -5.15
C LEU A 56 0.72 -26.39 -3.68
N ARG A 57 1.69 -27.22 -3.32
CA ARG A 57 2.26 -27.26 -1.97
C ARG A 57 2.95 -25.95 -1.61
N SER A 58 3.81 -25.43 -2.49
CA SER A 58 4.49 -24.15 -2.27
C SER A 58 3.50 -22.98 -2.20
N LYS A 59 2.45 -22.99 -3.03
CA LYS A 59 1.38 -21.99 -2.95
C LYS A 59 0.61 -22.06 -1.63
N ARG A 60 0.31 -23.27 -1.13
CA ARG A 60 -0.32 -23.46 0.18
C ARG A 60 0.56 -22.93 1.31
N GLU A 61 1.84 -23.27 1.32
CA GLU A 61 2.78 -22.80 2.34
C GLU A 61 2.91 -21.27 2.35
N SER A 62 2.97 -20.65 1.17
CA SER A 62 2.98 -19.19 1.01
C SER A 62 1.71 -18.55 1.55
N LEU A 63 0.53 -19.12 1.25
CA LEU A 63 -0.74 -18.66 1.79
C LEU A 63 -0.80 -18.82 3.31
N ASP A 64 -0.42 -19.97 3.85
CA ASP A 64 -0.40 -20.24 5.29
C ASP A 64 0.53 -19.26 6.02
N ALA A 65 1.72 -18.98 5.46
CA ALA A 65 2.64 -17.98 6.00
C ALA A 65 2.04 -16.57 5.98
N SER A 66 1.40 -16.18 4.87
CA SER A 66 0.73 -14.87 4.73
C SER A 66 -0.44 -14.73 5.73
N THR A 67 -1.25 -15.78 5.90
CA THR A 67 -2.35 -15.81 6.86
C THR A 67 -1.83 -15.69 8.30
N ARG A 68 -0.80 -16.44 8.68
CA ARG A 68 -0.18 -16.34 10.01
C ARG A 68 0.34 -14.94 10.30
N ARG A 69 1.08 -14.33 9.36
CA ARG A 69 1.56 -12.94 9.49
C ARG A 69 0.41 -11.94 9.70
N THR A 70 -0.68 -12.12 8.94
CA THR A 70 -1.86 -11.24 9.04
C THR A 70 -2.55 -11.41 10.40
N LEU A 71 -2.72 -12.64 10.87
CA LEU A 71 -3.30 -12.92 12.19
C LEU A 71 -2.45 -12.38 13.33
N ASP A 72 -1.12 -12.54 13.27
CA ASP A 72 -0.23 -12.00 14.28
C ASP A 72 -0.24 -10.47 14.29
N SER A 73 -0.34 -9.83 13.13
CA SER A 73 -0.56 -8.38 13.04
C SER A 73 -1.86 -7.95 13.72
N LEU A 74 -2.96 -8.67 13.48
CA LEU A 74 -4.25 -8.40 14.13
C LEU A 74 -4.20 -8.59 15.64
N ARG A 75 -3.55 -9.65 16.13
CA ARG A 75 -3.37 -9.89 17.57
C ARG A 75 -2.60 -8.76 18.25
N ARG A 76 -1.50 -8.28 17.64
CA ARG A 76 -0.77 -7.14 18.21
C ARG A 76 -1.63 -5.87 18.24
N ARG A 77 -2.48 -5.66 17.23
CA ARG A 77 -3.43 -4.54 17.22
C ARG A 77 -4.44 -4.65 18.34
N GLU A 78 -4.97 -5.85 18.58
CA GLU A 78 -5.92 -6.11 19.67
C GLU A 78 -5.28 -5.78 21.02
N LEU A 79 -4.05 -6.26 21.26
CA LEU A 79 -3.32 -5.98 22.50
C LEU A 79 -2.99 -4.50 22.70
N SER A 80 -2.69 -3.76 21.64
CA SER A 80 -2.38 -2.32 21.71
C SER A 80 -3.61 -1.45 21.98
N ILE A 81 -4.84 -1.90 21.66
CA ILE A 81 -6.05 -1.07 21.75
C ILE A 81 -6.25 -0.53 23.16
N ASP A 82 -6.17 -1.37 24.19
CA ASP A 82 -6.45 -0.96 25.57
C ASP A 82 -5.44 0.10 26.03
N GLY A 83 -4.14 -0.14 25.81
CA GLY A 83 -3.09 0.84 26.16
C GLY A 83 -3.19 2.14 25.36
N ALA A 84 -3.56 2.07 24.08
CA ALA A 84 -3.79 3.26 23.26
C ALA A 84 -5.01 4.07 23.74
N VAL A 85 -6.11 3.41 24.14
CA VAL A 85 -7.31 4.05 24.67
C VAL A 85 -7.00 4.74 25.99
N ASP A 86 -6.34 4.05 26.92
CA ASP A 86 -5.97 4.63 28.22
C ASP A 86 -5.08 5.87 28.06
N LEU A 87 -4.08 5.80 27.17
CA LEU A 87 -3.21 6.93 26.86
C LEU A 87 -3.98 8.11 26.26
N VAL A 88 -4.93 7.85 25.36
CA VAL A 88 -5.75 8.90 24.73
C VAL A 88 -6.67 9.54 25.76
N LEU A 89 -7.30 8.77 26.65
CA LEU A 89 -8.17 9.30 27.71
C LEU A 89 -7.38 10.19 28.67
N ALA A 90 -6.21 9.75 29.14
CA ALA A 90 -5.35 10.55 30.00
C ALA A 90 -4.97 11.90 29.35
N LYS A 91 -4.54 11.87 28.09
CA LYS A 91 -4.19 13.09 27.34
C LYS A 91 -5.39 13.97 27.05
N LEU A 92 -6.58 13.41 26.87
CA LEU A 92 -7.79 14.18 26.56
C LEU A 92 -8.16 15.12 27.70
N ASP A 93 -8.09 14.66 28.95
CA ASP A 93 -8.38 15.49 30.12
C ASP A 93 -7.35 16.63 30.28
N GLU A 94 -6.07 16.34 30.06
CA GLU A 94 -5.00 17.36 30.05
C GLU A 94 -5.24 18.41 28.95
N ARG A 95 -5.50 17.97 27.71
CA ARG A 95 -5.79 18.87 26.58
C ARG A 95 -7.05 19.69 26.80
N ARG A 96 -8.09 19.09 27.39
CA ARG A 96 -9.35 19.77 27.71
C ARG A 96 -9.12 20.88 28.73
N THR A 97 -8.39 20.61 29.81
CA THR A 97 -8.11 21.64 30.82
C THR A 97 -7.24 22.77 30.26
N ALA A 98 -6.22 22.43 29.46
CA ALA A 98 -5.40 23.42 28.75
C ALA A 98 -6.23 24.27 27.76
N ALA A 99 -7.17 23.67 27.02
CA ALA A 99 -8.06 24.39 26.10
C ALA A 99 -8.93 25.42 26.83
N VAL A 100 -9.54 25.04 27.95
CA VAL A 100 -10.36 25.95 28.76
C VAL A 100 -9.53 27.12 29.30
N GLN A 101 -8.31 26.85 29.77
CA GLN A 101 -7.40 27.90 30.24
C GLN A 101 -6.98 28.84 29.11
N ALA A 102 -6.62 28.31 27.94
CA ALA A 102 -6.20 29.11 26.79
C ALA A 102 -7.32 30.02 26.26
N LEU A 103 -8.58 29.57 26.33
CA LEU A 103 -9.74 30.38 25.97
C LEU A 103 -10.04 31.49 26.99
N ALA A 104 -9.69 31.28 28.27
CA ALA A 104 -9.82 32.28 29.32
C ALA A 104 -8.67 33.31 29.33
N ALA A 105 -7.52 32.98 28.75
CA ALA A 105 -6.37 33.87 28.65
C ALA A 105 -6.65 35.07 27.71
N SER A 106 -6.07 36.23 28.05
CA SER A 106 -6.31 37.47 27.31
C SER A 106 -5.58 37.50 25.95
N SER A 107 -6.11 38.26 24.98
CA SER A 107 -5.48 38.40 23.66
C SER A 107 -4.12 39.09 23.69
N ALA A 108 -3.84 39.91 24.73
CA ALA A 108 -2.57 40.62 24.88
C ALA A 108 -1.40 39.66 25.18
N GLU A 109 -1.64 38.60 25.93
CA GLU A 109 -0.63 37.57 26.25
C GLU A 109 -0.30 36.68 25.03
N ALA A 110 -1.19 36.61 24.04
CA ALA A 110 -1.00 35.79 22.85
C ALA A 110 -0.03 36.41 21.83
N ASP A 111 0.08 37.74 21.80
CA ASP A 111 0.94 38.45 20.83
C ASP A 111 2.43 38.39 21.20
N GLU A 112 2.75 38.29 22.50
CA GLU A 112 4.13 38.17 23.02
C GLU A 112 4.74 36.77 22.84
N LEU A 113 3.94 35.77 22.46
CA LEU A 113 4.41 34.40 22.28
C LEU A 113 5.37 34.28 21.07
N ASP A 114 6.36 33.40 21.22
CA ASP A 114 7.19 32.96 20.12
C ASP A 114 6.40 32.09 19.12
N LEU A 115 7.03 31.69 18.00
CA LEU A 115 6.34 30.91 16.97
C LEU A 115 5.75 29.59 17.51
N ALA A 116 6.50 28.90 18.36
CA ALA A 116 6.06 27.64 18.96
C ALA A 116 4.86 27.84 19.90
N GLY A 117 4.90 28.89 20.73
CA GLY A 117 3.79 29.28 21.60
C GLY A 117 2.54 29.67 20.82
N LYS A 118 2.69 30.40 19.70
CA LYS A 118 1.57 30.75 18.82
C LYS A 118 0.94 29.50 18.18
N LEU A 119 1.75 28.57 17.67
CA LEU A 119 1.27 27.31 17.12
C LEU A 119 0.49 26.49 18.17
N ARG A 120 1.04 26.35 19.38
CA ARG A 120 0.36 25.67 20.49
C ARG A 120 -0.94 26.37 20.87
N SER A 121 -0.95 27.70 20.97
CA SER A 121 -2.17 28.48 21.26
C SER A 121 -3.28 28.18 20.24
N PHE A 122 -2.98 28.21 18.94
CA PHE A 122 -3.98 27.86 17.92
C PHE A 122 -4.46 26.41 18.01
N CYS A 123 -3.54 25.46 18.24
CA CYS A 123 -3.86 24.04 18.39
C CYS A 123 -4.77 23.78 19.61
N THR A 124 -4.42 24.36 20.76
CA THR A 124 -5.16 24.24 22.03
C THR A 124 -6.54 24.91 21.94
N LYS A 125 -6.66 26.03 21.22
CA LYS A 125 -7.94 26.71 20.95
C LYS A 125 -8.76 26.07 19.82
N MET A 126 -8.22 25.06 19.14
CA MET A 126 -8.80 24.44 17.93
C MET A 126 -9.08 25.45 16.80
N ASP A 127 -8.28 26.52 16.70
CA ASP A 127 -8.35 27.50 15.61
C ASP A 127 -7.46 27.06 14.44
N PHE A 128 -8.04 26.24 13.56
CA PHE A 128 -7.36 25.69 12.39
C PHE A 128 -7.09 26.72 11.28
N SER A 129 -7.92 27.77 11.18
CA SER A 129 -7.76 28.83 10.17
C SER A 129 -6.57 29.71 10.49
N GLY A 130 -6.52 30.24 11.73
CA GLY A 130 -5.40 31.07 12.18
C GLY A 130 -4.07 30.30 12.20
N PHE A 131 -4.12 29.01 12.55
CA PHE A 131 -2.99 28.10 12.43
C PHE A 131 -2.48 27.98 10.99
N PHE A 132 -3.36 27.73 10.03
CA PHE A 132 -2.98 27.54 8.64
C PHE A 132 -2.38 28.84 8.06
N ASP A 133 -3.01 29.98 8.32
CA ASP A 133 -2.52 31.29 7.90
C ASP A 133 -1.13 31.60 8.48
N LEU A 134 -0.90 31.28 9.76
CA LEU A 134 0.41 31.43 10.39
C LEU A 134 1.47 30.55 9.71
N VAL A 135 1.16 29.27 9.45
CA VAL A 135 2.07 28.35 8.77
C VAL A 135 2.44 28.89 7.38
N VAL A 136 1.46 29.36 6.62
CA VAL A 136 1.67 29.95 5.29
C VAL A 136 2.52 31.21 5.36
N ALA A 137 2.24 32.11 6.31
CA ALA A 137 3.00 33.35 6.52
C ALA A 137 4.46 33.09 6.90
N LYS A 138 4.72 31.98 7.62
CA LYS A 138 6.04 31.60 8.13
C LYS A 138 6.82 30.65 7.22
N ARG A 139 6.54 30.68 5.90
CA ARG A 139 7.24 29.87 4.88
C ARG A 139 8.76 29.96 4.90
N LYS A 140 9.38 31.07 5.35
CA LYS A 140 10.85 31.17 5.41
C LYS A 140 11.45 30.43 6.62
N GLU A 141 10.62 30.07 7.59
CA GLU A 141 10.99 29.45 8.87
C GLU A 141 10.61 27.96 8.89
N VAL A 142 10.62 27.27 7.74
CA VAL A 142 10.13 25.88 7.60
C VAL A 142 10.79 24.90 8.58
N GLU A 143 12.08 25.06 8.87
CA GLU A 143 12.76 24.14 9.79
C GLU A 143 12.31 24.33 11.25
N LEU A 144 11.96 25.57 11.64
CA LEU A 144 11.35 25.83 12.95
C LEU A 144 9.92 25.30 13.00
N LEU A 145 9.18 25.40 11.89
CA LEU A 145 7.85 24.80 11.78
C LEU A 145 7.94 23.26 11.90
N ARG A 146 8.87 22.60 11.18
CA ARG A 146 9.04 21.14 11.25
C ARG A 146 9.34 20.61 12.64
N SER A 147 10.13 21.35 13.43
CA SER A 147 10.46 20.92 14.80
C SER A 147 9.33 21.22 15.79
N GLY A 148 8.61 22.33 15.63
CA GLY A 148 7.55 22.76 16.54
C GLY A 148 6.18 22.11 16.29
N LEU A 149 5.84 21.85 15.02
CA LEU A 149 4.50 21.39 14.62
C LEU A 149 4.06 20.06 15.26
N PRO A 150 4.89 19.00 15.31
CA PRO A 150 4.47 17.74 15.93
C PRO A 150 4.08 17.91 17.40
N ALA A 151 4.84 18.72 18.15
CA ALA A 151 4.55 18.99 19.55
C ALA A 151 3.27 19.83 19.70
N ALA A 152 3.08 20.85 18.87
CA ALA A 152 1.88 21.69 18.92
C ALA A 152 0.60 20.92 18.52
N LEU A 153 0.65 20.14 17.45
CA LEU A 153 -0.46 19.26 17.05
C LEU A 153 -0.77 18.20 18.12
N GLY A 154 0.24 17.80 18.89
CA GLY A 154 0.09 16.94 20.07
C GLY A 154 -0.74 17.57 21.20
N ASP A 155 -0.96 18.88 21.20
CA ASP A 155 -1.78 19.58 22.19
C ASP A 155 -3.25 19.75 21.72
N CYS A 156 -3.55 19.45 20.44
CA CYS A 156 -4.92 19.51 19.92
C CYS A 156 -5.83 18.49 20.61
N ILE A 157 -7.07 18.87 20.91
CA ILE A 157 -8.11 17.97 21.43
C ILE A 157 -8.32 16.79 20.47
N ASP A 158 -8.48 17.08 19.18
CA ASP A 158 -8.55 16.09 18.10
C ASP A 158 -7.58 16.51 16.97
N PRO A 159 -6.32 16.02 16.98
CA PRO A 159 -5.31 16.39 16.00
C PRO A 159 -5.70 16.01 14.57
N ALA A 160 -6.37 14.86 14.40
CA ALA A 160 -6.73 14.35 13.08
C ALA A 160 -7.84 15.21 12.46
N LYS A 161 -8.87 15.54 13.23
CA LYS A 161 -9.92 16.47 12.81
C LYS A 161 -9.35 17.86 12.52
N PHE A 162 -8.53 18.39 13.43
CA PHE A 162 -7.93 19.72 13.30
C PHE A 162 -7.18 19.87 11.97
N VAL A 163 -6.36 18.88 11.60
CA VAL A 163 -5.60 18.93 10.35
C VAL A 163 -6.49 18.77 9.12
N ILE A 164 -7.50 17.90 9.14
CA ILE A 164 -8.47 17.81 8.03
C ILE A 164 -9.14 19.17 7.79
N ASP A 165 -9.60 19.82 8.86
CA ASP A 165 -10.28 21.11 8.78
C ASP A 165 -9.30 22.24 8.38
N ALA A 166 -8.03 22.17 8.80
CA ALA A 166 -6.99 23.15 8.40
C ALA A 166 -6.67 23.11 6.90
N ILE A 167 -6.58 21.91 6.31
CA ILE A 167 -6.19 21.76 4.90
C ILE A 167 -7.38 21.81 3.94
N SER A 168 -8.63 21.72 4.43
CA SER A 168 -9.82 21.56 3.58
C SER A 168 -10.11 22.73 2.63
N GLU A 169 -9.57 23.91 2.93
CA GLU A 169 -9.68 25.10 2.08
C GLU A 169 -8.77 25.02 0.84
N VAL A 170 -7.71 24.20 0.88
CA VAL A 170 -6.69 24.09 -0.17
C VAL A 170 -6.70 22.73 -0.85
N PHE A 171 -6.90 21.66 -0.08
CA PHE A 171 -6.97 20.28 -0.54
C PHE A 171 -8.32 19.69 -0.16
N PRO A 172 -9.05 18.97 -1.04
CA PRO A 172 -8.60 18.43 -2.33
C PRO A 172 -8.63 19.40 -3.51
N VAL A 173 -9.41 20.47 -3.42
CA VAL A 173 -9.46 21.55 -4.40
C VAL A 173 -9.34 22.87 -3.65
N ASP A 174 -8.63 23.84 -4.23
CA ASP A 174 -8.50 25.17 -3.64
C ASP A 174 -9.85 25.91 -3.72
N LYS A 175 -10.56 25.96 -2.58
CA LYS A 175 -11.90 26.54 -2.41
C LYS A 175 -11.84 28.03 -2.08
N ARG A 176 -10.64 28.60 -1.91
CA ARG A 176 -10.48 29.98 -1.49
C ARG A 176 -10.93 30.96 -2.57
N PRO A 177 -11.56 32.09 -2.18
CA PRO A 177 -12.08 33.08 -3.12
C PRO A 177 -10.97 33.77 -3.93
N VAL A 178 -9.79 33.95 -3.32
CA VAL A 178 -8.62 34.52 -3.96
C VAL A 178 -7.54 33.46 -4.05
N LYS A 179 -7.31 32.95 -5.27
CA LYS A 179 -6.22 32.01 -5.52
C LYS A 179 -4.88 32.73 -5.32
N SER A 180 -4.13 32.28 -4.31
CA SER A 180 -2.76 32.75 -4.14
C SER A 180 -1.93 32.36 -5.37
N PRO A 181 -1.05 33.24 -5.88
CA PRO A 181 -0.09 32.85 -6.91
C PRO A 181 0.90 31.78 -6.39
N ASN A 182 1.05 31.66 -5.07
CA ASN A 182 1.86 30.63 -4.44
C ASN A 182 1.06 29.34 -4.26
N ASP A 183 1.62 28.25 -4.75
CA ASP A 183 1.19 26.88 -4.42
C ASP A 183 1.23 26.68 -2.89
N LEU A 184 0.11 26.27 -2.29
CA LEU A 184 -0.03 26.00 -0.86
C LEU A 184 0.05 24.51 -0.52
N GLY A 185 0.28 23.64 -1.50
CA GLY A 185 0.49 22.21 -1.29
C GLY A 185 1.68 21.92 -0.37
N TRP A 186 2.72 22.77 -0.37
CA TRP A 186 3.84 22.62 0.56
C TRP A 186 3.42 22.74 2.04
N ALA A 187 2.45 23.61 2.35
CA ALA A 187 1.95 23.80 3.71
C ALA A 187 1.11 22.58 4.13
N CYS A 188 0.25 22.10 3.23
CA CYS A 188 -0.53 20.88 3.45
C CYS A 188 0.38 19.68 3.70
N VAL A 189 1.40 19.47 2.85
CA VAL A 189 2.42 18.43 3.04
C VAL A 189 3.10 18.55 4.40
N LEU A 190 3.58 19.75 4.77
CA LEU A 190 4.27 19.97 6.04
C LEU A 190 3.38 19.63 7.24
N ILE A 191 2.12 20.05 7.21
CA ILE A 191 1.15 19.79 8.29
C ILE A 191 0.85 18.29 8.37
N LEU A 192 0.60 17.64 7.23
CA LEU A 192 0.32 16.19 7.17
C LEU A 192 1.53 15.35 7.62
N GLU A 193 2.75 15.69 7.18
CA GLU A 193 3.98 15.04 7.63
C GLU A 193 4.17 15.18 9.14
N SER A 194 3.89 16.37 9.69
CA SER A 194 4.02 16.65 11.13
C SER A 194 2.98 15.92 11.98
N LEU A 195 1.84 15.54 11.38
CA LEU A 195 0.78 14.79 12.04
C LEU A 195 1.10 13.30 12.19
N VAL A 196 1.90 12.71 11.30
CA VAL A 196 2.26 11.28 11.32
C VAL A 196 2.73 10.77 12.69
N PRO A 197 3.70 11.41 13.38
CA PRO A 197 4.12 10.96 14.71
C PRO A 197 3.06 11.16 15.80
N VAL A 198 2.14 12.13 15.62
CA VAL A 198 1.06 12.42 16.59
C VAL A 198 -0.03 11.35 16.55
N LEU A 199 -0.27 10.79 15.36
CA LEU A 199 -1.24 9.71 15.15
C LEU A 199 -0.64 8.31 15.30
N ALA A 200 0.67 8.19 15.54
CA ALA A 200 1.32 6.89 15.64
C ALA A 200 0.79 6.10 16.84
N ASP A 201 0.52 4.82 16.62
CA ASP A 201 0.21 3.88 17.69
C ASP A 201 1.41 3.73 18.65
N PRO A 202 1.21 3.71 19.98
CA PRO A 202 2.31 3.59 20.94
C PRO A 202 3.17 2.34 20.75
N GLU A 203 2.58 1.23 20.30
CA GLU A 203 3.26 -0.05 20.11
C GLU A 203 3.58 -0.32 18.65
N LEU A 204 2.66 0.00 17.75
CA LEU A 204 2.75 -0.32 16.32
C LEU A 204 3.31 0.83 15.47
N GLY A 205 3.54 2.00 16.08
CA GLY A 205 4.08 3.18 15.43
C GLY A 205 3.21 3.71 14.28
N SER A 206 3.84 4.37 13.32
CA SER A 206 3.18 4.97 12.16
C SER A 206 2.56 3.96 11.18
N ALA A 207 2.85 2.66 11.34
CA ALA A 207 2.19 1.62 10.55
C ALA A 207 0.70 1.47 10.89
N ARG A 208 0.27 1.97 12.06
CA ARG A 208 -1.13 2.06 12.45
C ARG A 208 -1.44 3.48 12.94
N PRO A 209 -2.03 4.34 12.10
CA PRO A 209 -2.50 5.64 12.56
C PRO A 209 -3.77 5.49 13.41
N LEU A 210 -3.75 6.05 14.61
CA LEU A 210 -4.87 6.15 15.54
C LEU A 210 -5.86 7.23 15.09
N VAL A 211 -6.68 6.86 14.10
CA VAL A 211 -7.71 7.73 13.51
C VAL A 211 -9.08 7.09 13.67
N THR A 212 -10.05 7.90 14.11
CA THR A 212 -11.44 7.48 14.27
C THR A 212 -12.07 7.15 12.92
N ARG A 213 -13.14 6.35 12.93
CA ARG A 213 -13.81 5.92 11.70
C ARG A 213 -14.34 7.11 10.89
N SER A 214 -14.99 8.08 11.53
CA SER A 214 -15.57 9.24 10.83
C SER A 214 -14.51 10.10 10.16
N ILE A 215 -13.39 10.35 10.83
CA ILE A 215 -12.27 11.12 10.27
C ILE A 215 -11.63 10.36 9.11
N ARG A 216 -11.51 9.02 9.22
CA ARG A 216 -11.02 8.18 8.11
C ARG A 216 -11.97 8.24 6.90
N GLU A 217 -13.29 8.25 7.12
CA GLU A 217 -14.28 8.39 6.06
C GLU A 217 -14.19 9.77 5.38
N ARG A 218 -14.12 10.86 6.16
CA ARG A 218 -13.87 12.21 5.62
C ARG A 218 -12.57 12.30 4.81
N ALA A 219 -11.50 11.70 5.30
CA ALA A 219 -10.23 11.67 4.58
C ALA A 219 -10.36 10.92 3.24
N ARG A 220 -11.15 9.84 3.17
CA ARG A 220 -11.46 9.15 1.91
C ARG A 220 -12.26 10.03 0.97
N GLU A 221 -13.29 10.72 1.46
CA GLU A 221 -14.10 11.65 0.66
C GLU A 221 -13.24 12.74 0.00
N MET A 222 -12.29 13.30 0.75
CA MET A 222 -11.33 14.26 0.18
C MET A 222 -10.43 13.61 -0.89
N ALA A 223 -9.96 12.38 -0.64
CA ALA A 223 -9.15 11.66 -1.61
C ALA A 223 -9.94 11.32 -2.88
N THR A 224 -11.23 10.97 -2.77
CA THR A 224 -12.11 10.72 -3.92
C THR A 224 -12.41 11.99 -4.69
N GLU A 225 -12.73 13.10 -4.02
CA GLU A 225 -12.95 14.41 -4.67
C GLU A 225 -11.69 14.84 -5.45
N TRP A 226 -10.49 14.61 -4.89
CA TRP A 226 -9.23 14.87 -5.61
C TRP A 226 -9.06 13.96 -6.85
N LYS A 227 -9.36 12.67 -6.73
CA LYS A 227 -9.28 11.70 -7.85
C LYS A 227 -10.27 12.06 -8.97
N GLU A 228 -11.49 12.46 -8.63
CA GLU A 228 -12.49 12.91 -9.60
C GLU A 228 -12.03 14.20 -10.31
N GLY A 229 -11.47 15.15 -9.56
CA GLY A 229 -10.85 16.34 -10.12
C GLY A 229 -9.71 16.01 -11.09
N LEU A 230 -8.87 15.03 -10.77
CA LEU A 230 -7.78 14.58 -11.63
C LEU A 230 -8.27 14.10 -13.00
N GLU A 231 -9.35 13.31 -13.03
CA GLU A 231 -9.93 12.78 -14.27
C GLU A 231 -10.52 13.89 -15.14
N GLN A 232 -11.13 14.90 -14.54
CA GLN A 232 -11.75 16.04 -15.24
C GLN A 232 -10.72 17.01 -15.84
N HIS A 233 -9.54 17.16 -15.21
CA HIS A 233 -8.57 18.21 -15.54
C HIS A 233 -7.38 17.74 -16.39
N GLY A 234 -7.53 16.63 -17.13
CA GLY A 234 -6.49 16.16 -18.05
C GLY A 234 -5.51 15.14 -17.46
N GLY A 235 -5.85 14.52 -16.32
CA GLY A 235 -5.09 13.41 -15.76
C GLY A 235 -3.77 13.84 -15.12
N ILE A 236 -2.87 12.87 -14.93
CA ILE A 236 -1.63 13.03 -14.13
C ILE A 236 -0.69 14.10 -14.70
N GLU A 237 -0.73 14.31 -16.02
CA GLU A 237 0.15 15.26 -16.71
C GLU A 237 -0.15 16.72 -16.35
N SER A 238 -1.38 17.04 -15.93
CA SER A 238 -1.76 18.41 -15.54
C SER A 238 -1.53 18.71 -14.06
N VAL A 239 -1.18 17.70 -13.26
CA VAL A 239 -1.01 17.82 -11.81
C VAL A 239 0.30 18.50 -11.46
N LYS A 240 0.26 19.46 -10.55
CA LYS A 240 1.48 20.06 -10.01
C LYS A 240 2.14 19.10 -9.01
N PRO A 241 3.48 19.04 -8.96
CA PRO A 241 4.17 18.14 -8.04
C PRO A 241 3.78 18.29 -6.55
N PRO A 242 3.52 19.50 -6.01
CA PRO A 242 3.05 19.65 -4.62
C PRO A 242 1.64 19.11 -4.38
N ASP A 243 0.75 19.17 -5.36
CA ASP A 243 -0.62 18.62 -5.26
C ASP A 243 -0.58 17.09 -5.22
N ALA A 244 0.22 16.47 -6.10
CA ALA A 244 0.45 15.03 -6.09
C ALA A 244 1.07 14.56 -4.76
N HIS A 245 2.02 15.33 -4.23
CA HIS A 245 2.61 15.05 -2.91
C HIS A 245 1.55 15.16 -1.81
N THR A 246 0.76 16.22 -1.81
CA THR A 246 -0.30 16.43 -0.80
C THR A 246 -1.28 15.24 -0.79
N PHE A 247 -1.72 14.79 -1.97
CA PHE A 247 -2.59 13.61 -2.09
C PHE A 247 -1.95 12.35 -1.50
N LEU A 248 -0.73 12.00 -1.92
CA LEU A 248 -0.05 10.79 -1.43
C LEU A 248 0.21 10.87 0.08
N GLN A 249 0.65 12.03 0.57
CA GLN A 249 0.90 12.24 1.99
C GLN A 249 -0.41 12.16 2.79
N HIS A 250 -1.52 12.70 2.29
CA HIS A 250 -2.85 12.60 2.92
C HIS A 250 -3.28 11.13 3.07
N VAL A 251 -3.17 10.35 1.98
CA VAL A 251 -3.54 8.94 1.97
C VAL A 251 -2.71 8.12 2.97
N VAL A 252 -1.40 8.39 3.06
CA VAL A 252 -0.49 7.76 4.03
C VAL A 252 -0.82 8.19 5.47
N THR A 253 -0.98 9.49 5.72
CA THR A 253 -1.17 10.06 7.06
C THR A 253 -2.42 9.52 7.74
N PHE A 254 -3.53 9.39 6.99
CA PHE A 254 -4.80 8.88 7.53
C PHE A 254 -4.96 7.35 7.38
N GLY A 255 -3.98 6.67 6.77
CA GLY A 255 -4.01 5.22 6.58
C GLY A 255 -5.19 4.76 5.71
N ILE A 256 -5.46 5.49 4.63
CA ILE A 256 -6.57 5.24 3.69
C ILE A 256 -6.11 4.70 2.33
N ILE A 257 -4.98 3.99 2.32
CA ILE A 257 -4.41 3.39 1.11
C ILE A 257 -5.37 2.30 0.59
N GLU A 258 -5.81 2.42 -0.65
CA GLU A 258 -6.71 1.47 -1.31
C GLU A 258 -5.93 0.60 -2.31
N LYS A 259 -6.22 -0.70 -2.34
CA LYS A 259 -5.53 -1.64 -3.24
C LYS A 259 -5.86 -1.37 -4.70
N ASP A 260 -7.08 -0.92 -4.97
CA ASP A 260 -7.58 -0.67 -6.33
C ASP A 260 -6.90 0.57 -6.95
N ASP A 261 -6.46 1.51 -6.11
CA ASP A 261 -5.72 2.71 -6.51
C ASP A 261 -4.22 2.47 -6.73
N LYS A 262 -3.70 1.24 -6.54
CA LYS A 262 -2.25 0.96 -6.63
C LYS A 262 -1.62 1.44 -7.94
N ASN A 263 -2.34 1.31 -9.05
CA ASN A 263 -1.88 1.80 -10.36
C ASN A 263 -1.80 3.34 -10.40
N LEU A 264 -2.76 4.04 -9.79
CA LEU A 264 -2.72 5.50 -9.69
C LEU A 264 -1.52 5.95 -8.85
N TYR A 265 -1.30 5.34 -7.67
CA TYR A 265 -0.15 5.66 -6.82
C TYR A 265 1.17 5.44 -7.57
N ARG A 266 1.32 4.32 -8.29
CA ARG A 266 2.52 4.04 -9.09
C ARG A 266 2.75 5.13 -10.13
N ARG A 267 1.72 5.50 -10.90
CA ARG A 267 1.86 6.54 -11.92
C ARG A 267 2.25 7.89 -11.32
N LEU A 268 1.62 8.31 -10.22
CA LEU A 268 1.97 9.55 -9.52
C LEU A 268 3.43 9.55 -9.05
N VAL A 269 3.87 8.48 -8.38
CA VAL A 269 5.26 8.37 -7.91
C VAL A 269 6.25 8.42 -9.06
N VAL A 270 5.99 7.70 -10.16
CA VAL A 270 6.88 7.68 -11.34
C VAL A 270 6.95 9.05 -12.01
N SER A 271 5.80 9.70 -12.24
CA SER A 271 5.73 11.03 -12.85
C SER A 271 6.48 12.10 -12.06
N PHE A 272 6.61 11.93 -10.74
CA PHE A 272 7.30 12.88 -9.86
C PHE A 272 8.54 12.31 -9.17
N ALA A 273 9.14 11.22 -9.68
CA ALA A 273 10.23 10.48 -9.03
C ALA A 273 11.48 11.31 -8.73
N TRP A 274 11.72 12.39 -9.49
CA TRP A 274 12.80 13.35 -9.27
C TRP A 274 12.67 14.15 -7.97
N ARG A 275 11.52 14.10 -7.29
CA ARG A 275 11.30 14.75 -6.00
C ARG A 275 11.82 13.86 -4.86
N ARG A 276 12.68 14.44 -4.02
CA ARG A 276 13.35 13.77 -2.88
C ARG A 276 12.43 12.95 -1.96
N GLN A 277 11.17 13.34 -1.77
CA GLN A 277 10.24 12.65 -0.86
C GLN A 277 9.45 11.51 -1.52
N MET A 278 9.38 11.45 -2.85
CA MET A 278 8.55 10.46 -3.55
C MET A 278 8.98 9.00 -3.32
N PRO A 279 10.28 8.66 -3.25
CA PRO A 279 10.69 7.29 -2.92
C PRO A 279 10.18 6.82 -1.54
N LYS A 280 10.22 7.70 -0.53
CA LYS A 280 9.72 7.39 0.82
C LYS A 280 8.20 7.17 0.81
N LEU A 281 7.47 8.00 0.07
CA LEU A 281 6.02 7.84 -0.09
C LEU A 281 5.67 6.54 -0.81
N ALA A 282 6.44 6.15 -1.82
CA ALA A 282 6.21 4.94 -2.59
C ALA A 282 6.21 3.67 -1.72
N ILE A 283 7.19 3.58 -0.82
CA ILE A 283 7.26 2.53 0.20
C ILE A 283 6.00 2.60 1.08
N SER A 284 5.67 3.80 1.57
CA SER A 284 4.54 4.02 2.48
C SER A 284 3.17 3.67 1.87
N VAL A 285 3.00 3.81 0.55
CA VAL A 285 1.75 3.42 -0.16
C VAL A 285 1.76 1.97 -0.65
N GLY A 286 2.75 1.16 -0.28
CA GLY A 286 2.80 -0.27 -0.58
C GLY A 286 3.25 -0.60 -2.01
N LEU A 287 4.14 0.21 -2.58
CA LEU A 287 4.76 -0.03 -3.89
C LEU A 287 6.15 -0.69 -3.82
N GLU A 288 6.56 -1.17 -2.65
CA GLU A 288 7.88 -1.79 -2.39
C GLU A 288 8.25 -2.86 -3.43
N ASP A 289 7.32 -3.77 -3.74
CA ASP A 289 7.55 -4.89 -4.66
C ASP A 289 7.19 -4.58 -6.13
N SER A 290 6.88 -3.33 -6.47
CA SER A 290 6.23 -2.98 -7.76
C SER A 290 6.98 -1.90 -8.55
N MET A 291 8.17 -1.51 -8.08
CA MET A 291 9.00 -0.44 -8.65
C MET A 291 10.33 -0.94 -9.23
N GLU A 292 10.40 -2.21 -9.62
CA GLU A 292 11.41 -2.71 -10.56
C GLU A 292 11.15 -2.23 -11.99
#